data_AF-A0A3D1SIE4-F1
#
_entry.id   AF-A0A3D1SIE4-F1
#
_cell.length_a   1.000
_cell.length_b   1.000
_cell.length_c   1.000
_cell.angle_alpha   90.00
_cell.angle_beta   90.00
_cell.angle_gamma   90.00
#
_symmetry.space_group_name_H-M   'P 1'
#
loop_
_entity.id
_entity.type
_entity.pdbx_description
1 polymer ?
#
loop_
_entity_poly.entity_id
_entity_poly.type
_entity_poly.pdbx_seq_one_letter_code
_entity_poly.pdbx_strand_id
1 'polypeptide(L)'
;WPTVSDHFLQGFFYLFINGPVEELFFRGLVLAAVTQWTGWIGWGWLVSTAAYTLYHRLGKWNWRSVGGVGLAGLVFSLVYLVQPSPRSLLAVIIVHGFTTAGFLSWGDEVMYRRWKWKHKQSN
;
A
#
# COMPACT_ATOMS: atom_id res chain seq x y z
N TRP A 1 -18.46 -7.07 -13.93
CA TRP A 1 -17.47 -5.99 -14.06
C TRP A 1 -17.89 -4.87 -13.15
N PRO A 2 -16.97 -4.28 -12.37
CA PRO A 2 -17.27 -3.14 -11.51
C PRO A 2 -17.85 -1.99 -12.34
N THR A 3 -18.79 -1.26 -11.77
CA THR A 3 -19.32 -0.02 -12.34
C THR A 3 -18.39 1.16 -12.04
N VAL A 4 -18.63 2.29 -12.70
CA VAL A 4 -17.92 3.55 -12.38
C VAL A 4 -18.11 3.94 -10.91
N SER A 5 -19.32 3.72 -10.36
CA SER A 5 -19.61 4.00 -8.94
C SER A 5 -18.81 3.09 -8.01
N ASP A 6 -18.60 1.82 -8.39
CA ASP A 6 -17.80 0.89 -7.59
C ASP A 6 -16.34 1.35 -7.51
N HIS A 7 -15.78 1.83 -8.63
CA HIS A 7 -14.42 2.38 -8.65
C HIS A 7 -14.26 3.65 -7.81
N PHE A 8 -15.28 4.52 -7.78
CA PHE A 8 -15.29 5.69 -6.91
C PHE A 8 -15.36 5.30 -5.43
N LEU A 9 -16.28 4.41 -5.07
CA LEU A 9 -16.41 3.92 -3.69
C LEU A 9 -15.13 3.24 -3.22
N GLN A 10 -14.57 2.38 -4.07
CA GLN A 10 -13.33 1.66 -3.79
C GLN A 10 -12.13 2.63 -3.68
N GLY A 11 -12.04 3.62 -4.58
CA GLY A 11 -11.01 4.65 -4.51
C GLY A 11 -11.10 5.49 -3.24
N PHE A 12 -12.32 5.89 -2.84
CA PHE A 12 -12.56 6.59 -1.59
C PHE A 12 -12.13 5.76 -0.38
N PHE A 13 -12.53 4.49 -0.34
CA PHE A 13 -12.10 3.56 0.71
C PHE A 13 -10.58 3.45 0.77
N TYR A 14 -9.89 3.35 -0.37
CA TYR A 14 -8.43 3.25 -0.39
C TYR A 14 -7.71 4.50 0.10
N LEU A 15 -8.18 5.67 -0.30
CA LEU A 15 -7.55 6.94 0.04
C LEU A 15 -7.82 7.39 1.48
N PHE A 16 -9.03 7.15 1.99
CA PHE A 16 -9.48 7.72 3.27
C PHE A 16 -9.60 6.71 4.40
N ILE A 17 -9.58 5.41 4.10
CA ILE A 17 -9.73 4.36 5.11
C ILE A 17 -8.54 3.41 5.07
N ASN A 18 -8.35 2.66 3.98
CA ASN A 18 -7.31 1.64 3.92
C ASN A 18 -5.89 2.21 4.10
N GLY A 19 -5.45 3.12 3.25
CA GLY A 19 -4.11 3.71 3.33
C GLY A 19 -3.82 4.34 4.70
N PRO A 20 -4.71 5.21 5.22
CA PRO A 20 -4.58 5.76 6.58
C PRO A 20 -4.48 4.71 7.68
N VAL A 21 -5.37 3.72 7.70
CA VAL A 21 -5.41 2.69 8.75
C VAL A 21 -4.17 1.82 8.72
N GLU A 22 -3.75 1.38 7.53
CA GLU A 22 -2.55 0.54 7.38
C GLU A 22 -1.29 1.32 7.80
N GLU A 23 -1.13 2.57 7.39
CA GLU A 23 0.07 3.34 7.78
C GLU A 23 0.08 3.74 9.26
N LEU A 24 -1.06 4.08 9.85
CA LEU A 24 -1.18 4.29 11.30
C LEU A 24 -0.76 3.05 12.08
N PHE A 25 -1.14 1.86 11.60
CA PHE A 25 -0.79 0.62 12.27
C PHE A 25 0.69 0.24 12.05
N PHE A 26 1.15 0.13 10.80
CA PHE A 26 2.48 -0.40 10.52
C PHE A 26 3.60 0.62 10.77
N ARG A 27 3.48 1.85 10.24
CA ARG A 27 4.54 2.89 10.34
C ARG A 27 4.36 3.78 11.56
N GLY A 28 3.14 3.89 12.08
CA GLY A 28 2.85 4.50 13.38
C GLY A 28 3.15 3.53 14.51
N LEU A 29 2.22 2.62 14.80
CA LEU A 29 2.26 1.78 16.00
C LEU A 29 3.41 0.76 16.02
N VAL A 30 3.47 -0.15 15.03
CA VAL A 30 4.42 -1.27 15.05
C VAL A 30 5.87 -0.78 15.00
N LEU A 31 6.17 0.15 14.07
CA LEU A 31 7.49 0.74 13.95
C LEU A 31 7.91 1.44 15.25
N ALA A 32 7.05 2.29 15.83
CA ALA A 32 7.36 3.02 17.05
C ALA A 32 7.55 2.07 18.24
N ALA A 33 6.65 1.11 18.43
CA ALA A 33 6.71 0.15 19.55
C ALA A 33 8.01 -0.67 19.51
N VAL A 34 8.38 -1.21 18.35
CA VAL A 34 9.61 -1.99 18.20
C VAL A 34 10.85 -1.11 18.33
N THR A 35 10.83 0.12 17.82
CA THR A 35 11.93 1.07 17.97
C THR A 35 12.15 1.41 19.44
N GLN A 36 11.07 1.69 20.19
CA GLN A 36 11.15 1.99 21.62
C GLN A 36 11.61 0.78 22.43
N TRP A 37 11.15 -0.43 22.09
CA TRP A 37 11.52 -1.65 22.79
C TRP A 37 12.99 -2.05 22.57
N THR A 38 13.51 -1.85 21.37
CA THR A 38 14.86 -2.29 20.98
C THR A 38 15.92 -1.19 21.01
N GLY A 39 15.51 0.09 21.08
CA GLY A 39 16.39 1.24 20.98
C GLY A 39 16.91 1.55 19.58
N TRP A 40 16.53 0.77 18.55
CA TRP A 40 17.02 0.95 17.18
C TRP A 40 15.90 1.00 16.15
N ILE A 41 15.85 2.10 15.40
CA ILE A 41 14.86 2.29 14.33
C ILE A 41 14.97 1.25 13.21
N GLY A 42 16.15 0.64 13.03
CA GLY A 42 16.35 -0.45 12.07
C GLY A 42 15.47 -1.66 12.38
N TRP A 43 15.33 -2.03 13.66
CA TRP A 43 14.41 -3.10 14.06
C TRP A 43 12.95 -2.69 13.87
N GLY A 44 12.61 -1.44 14.20
CA GLY A 44 11.26 -0.90 13.94
C GLY A 44 10.89 -0.99 12.46
N TRP A 45 11.81 -0.61 11.58
CA TRP A 45 11.64 -0.68 10.13
C TRP A 45 11.51 -2.12 9.61
N LEU A 46 12.41 -3.02 10.03
CA LEU A 46 12.39 -4.42 9.59
C LEU A 46 11.09 -5.12 10.01
N VAL A 47 10.72 -5.01 11.29
CA VAL A 47 9.54 -5.71 11.84
C VAL A 47 8.25 -5.13 11.27
N SER A 48 8.11 -3.80 11.18
CA SER A 48 6.91 -3.18 10.58
C SER A 48 6.75 -3.55 9.10
N THR A 49 7.83 -3.55 8.32
CA THR A 49 7.79 -3.92 6.90
C THR A 49 7.49 -5.41 6.70
N ALA A 50 8.08 -6.29 7.52
CA ALA A 50 7.78 -7.71 7.49
C ALA A 50 6.33 -7.99 7.89
N ALA A 51 5.83 -7.35 8.95
CA ALA A 51 4.45 -7.47 9.41
C ALA A 51 3.47 -7.01 8.32
N TYR A 52 3.72 -5.85 7.70
CA TYR A 52 2.93 -5.33 6.57
C TYR A 52 2.88 -6.34 5.40
N THR A 53 4.04 -6.88 5.02
CA THR A 53 4.15 -7.83 3.91
C THR A 53 3.40 -9.12 4.21
N LEU A 54 3.59 -9.69 5.40
CA LEU A 54 3.01 -10.97 5.79
C LEU A 54 1.53 -10.87 6.14
N TYR A 55 1.04 -9.71 6.59
CA TYR A 55 -0.39 -9.45 6.79
C TYR A 55 -1.20 -9.74 5.52
N HIS A 56 -0.69 -9.40 4.34
CA HIS A 56 -1.35 -9.68 3.06
C HIS A 56 -1.48 -11.18 2.76
N ARG A 57 -0.61 -12.01 3.36
CA ARG A 57 -0.73 -13.47 3.25
C ARG A 57 -1.98 -13.99 3.94
N LEU A 58 -2.43 -13.34 5.03
CA LEU A 58 -3.68 -13.65 5.72
C LEU A 58 -4.89 -13.37 4.83
N GLY A 59 -4.80 -12.35 3.96
CA GLY A 59 -5.76 -12.07 2.89
C GLY A 59 -5.78 -13.09 1.75
N LYS A 60 -5.03 -14.21 1.87
CA LYS A 60 -4.89 -15.27 0.86
C LYS A 60 -4.27 -14.80 -0.47
N TRP A 61 -3.50 -13.72 -0.45
CA TRP A 61 -2.77 -13.27 -1.64
C TRP A 61 -1.70 -14.30 -2.03
N ASN A 62 -1.48 -14.46 -3.33
CA ASN A 62 -0.41 -15.33 -3.83
C ASN A 62 0.97 -14.71 -3.54
N TRP A 63 2.02 -15.53 -3.54
CA TRP A 63 3.38 -15.08 -3.20
C TRP A 63 3.95 -14.00 -4.12
N ARG A 64 3.55 -13.96 -5.40
CA ARG A 64 3.99 -12.90 -6.32
C ARG A 64 3.40 -11.55 -5.91
N SER A 65 2.11 -11.51 -5.60
CA SER A 65 1.43 -10.31 -5.09
C SER A 65 1.98 -9.89 -3.73
N VAL A 66 2.29 -10.84 -2.84
CA VAL A 66 2.93 -10.55 -1.55
C VAL A 66 4.35 -9.98 -1.74
N GLY A 67 5.14 -10.50 -2.69
CA GLY A 67 6.44 -9.91 -3.01
C GLY A 67 6.31 -8.48 -3.55
N GLY A 68 5.33 -8.23 -4.43
CA GLY A 68 5.05 -6.91 -4.98
C GLY A 68 4.64 -5.89 -3.90
N VAL A 69 3.74 -6.28 -2.99
CA VAL A 69 3.33 -5.41 -1.89
C VAL A 69 4.47 -5.20 -0.89
N GLY A 70 5.31 -6.21 -0.65
CA GLY A 70 6.51 -6.05 0.17
C GLY A 70 7.48 -5.00 -0.39
N LEU A 71 7.69 -5.00 -1.72
CA LEU A 71 8.49 -3.96 -2.38
C LEU A 71 7.85 -2.57 -2.25
N ALA A 72 6.54 -2.45 -2.43
CA ALA A 72 5.82 -1.20 -2.16
C ALA A 72 5.98 -0.76 -0.69
N GLY A 73 5.94 -1.71 0.23
CA GLY A 73 6.17 -1.48 1.65
C GLY A 73 7.56 -0.92 1.97
N LEU A 74 8.60 -1.35 1.25
CA LEU A 74 9.94 -0.75 1.36
C LEU A 74 9.93 0.72 0.91
N VAL A 75 9.27 1.03 -0.21
CA VAL A 75 9.12 2.40 -0.70
C VAL A 75 8.38 3.28 0.32
N PHE A 76 7.27 2.80 0.88
CA PHE A 76 6.51 3.53 1.90
C PHE A 76 7.35 3.81 3.14
N SER A 77 8.11 2.81 3.58
CA SER A 77 9.04 2.97 4.69
C SER A 77 10.15 3.98 4.40
N LEU A 78 10.68 4.02 3.18
CA LEU A 78 11.66 5.04 2.77
C LEU A 78 11.05 6.44 2.76
N VAL A 79 9.83 6.60 2.22
CA VAL A 79 9.07 7.87 2.24
C VAL A 79 8.86 8.35 3.68
N TYR A 80 8.61 7.45 4.63
CA TYR A 80 8.51 7.81 6.04
C TYR A 80 9.87 8.19 6.65
N LEU A 81 10.91 7.39 6.42
CA LEU A 81 12.20 7.53 7.08
C LEU A 81 13.01 8.75 6.64
N VAL A 82 12.88 9.16 5.37
CA VAL A 82 13.59 10.31 4.78
C VAL A 82 13.05 11.66 5.28
N GLN A 83 11.85 11.67 5.87
CA GLN A 83 11.28 12.90 6.42
C GLN A 83 12.09 13.43 7.61
N PRO A 84 12.12 14.77 7.79
CA PRO A 84 12.72 15.37 8.97
C PRO A 84 12.01 14.92 10.25
N SER A 85 12.70 14.99 11.38
CA SER A 85 12.11 14.75 12.69
C SER A 85 11.38 16.02 13.18
N PRO A 86 10.17 15.91 13.78
CA PRO A 86 9.36 14.70 13.94
C PRO A 86 8.73 14.24 12.61
N ARG A 87 8.76 12.92 12.36
CA ARG A 87 8.27 12.33 11.11
C ARG A 87 6.73 12.34 11.06
N SER A 88 6.17 12.69 9.90
CA SER A 88 4.73 12.69 9.67
C SER A 88 4.29 11.46 8.88
N LEU A 89 3.11 10.92 9.22
CA LEU A 89 2.49 9.85 8.44
C LEU A 89 1.77 10.38 7.18
N LEU A 90 1.54 11.68 7.06
CA LEU A 90 0.73 12.24 5.99
C LEU A 90 1.26 11.89 4.58
N ALA A 91 2.55 12.08 4.34
CA ALA A 91 3.14 11.81 3.03
C ALA A 91 3.05 10.32 2.67
N VAL A 92 3.34 9.42 3.62
CA VAL A 92 3.25 7.98 3.36
C VAL A 92 1.81 7.50 3.20
N ILE A 93 0.85 8.08 3.94
CA ILE A 93 -0.59 7.81 3.78
C ILE A 93 -1.07 8.17 2.37
N ILE A 94 -0.69 9.36 1.89
CA ILE A 94 -1.03 9.83 0.54
C ILE A 94 -0.44 8.86 -0.49
N VAL A 95 0.86 8.58 -0.39
CA VAL A 95 1.55 7.69 -1.34
C VAL A 95 0.94 6.29 -1.34
N HIS A 96 0.67 5.72 -0.16
CA HIS A 96 0.06 4.40 -0.04
C HIS A 96 -1.36 4.40 -0.64
N GLY A 97 -2.23 5.31 -0.23
CA GLY A 97 -3.60 5.38 -0.73
C GLY A 97 -3.67 5.48 -2.26
N PHE A 98 -2.83 6.34 -2.86
CA PHE A 98 -2.75 6.45 -4.33
C PHE A 98 -2.15 5.21 -4.99
N THR A 99 -1.16 4.58 -4.36
CA THR A 99 -0.56 3.32 -4.86
C THR A 99 -1.62 2.21 -4.89
N THR A 100 -2.38 2.05 -3.81
CA THR A 100 -3.45 1.04 -3.71
C THR A 100 -4.58 1.33 -4.69
N ALA A 101 -5.03 2.59 -4.78
CA ALA A 101 -6.06 2.98 -5.74
C ALA A 101 -5.62 2.79 -7.20
N GLY A 102 -4.34 3.06 -7.50
CA GLY A 102 -3.74 2.81 -8.80
C GLY A 102 -3.72 1.32 -9.15
N PHE A 103 -3.24 0.46 -8.24
CA PHE A 103 -3.12 -0.97 -8.52
C PHE A 103 -4.43 -1.74 -8.51
N LEU A 104 -5.37 -1.40 -7.62
CA LEU A 104 -6.52 -2.25 -7.32
C LEU A 104 -7.88 -1.67 -7.76
N SER A 105 -7.89 -0.45 -8.31
CA SER A 105 -9.11 0.17 -8.85
C SER A 105 -8.87 0.72 -10.25
N TRP A 106 -8.55 2.01 -10.38
CA TRP A 106 -8.58 2.70 -11.65
C TRP A 106 -7.49 2.24 -12.63
N GLY A 107 -6.29 1.93 -12.15
CA GLY A 107 -5.22 1.45 -13.04
C GLY A 107 -5.52 0.07 -13.61
N ASP A 108 -6.08 -0.84 -12.83
CA ASP A 108 -6.51 -2.16 -13.31
C ASP A 108 -7.59 -2.04 -14.40
N GLU A 109 -8.60 -1.20 -14.16
CA GLU A 109 -9.67 -0.95 -15.13
C GLU A 109 -9.15 -0.31 -16.43
N VAL A 110 -8.23 0.65 -16.34
CA VAL A 110 -7.58 1.26 -17.53
C VAL A 110 -6.78 0.22 -18.32
N MET A 111 -6.01 -0.63 -17.64
CA MET A 111 -5.24 -1.70 -18.31
C MET A 111 -6.16 -2.73 -18.95
N TYR A 112 -7.24 -3.12 -18.28
CA TYR A 112 -8.25 -4.03 -18.82
C TYR A 112 -8.93 -3.45 -20.08
N ARG A 113 -9.37 -2.19 -20.04
CA ARG A 113 -9.96 -1.51 -21.20
C ARG A 113 -8.99 -1.41 -22.36
N ARG A 114 -7.74 -1.06 -22.11
CA ARG A 114 -6.69 -0.98 -23.12
C ARG A 114 -6.42 -2.34 -23.77
N TRP A 115 -6.36 -3.40 -22.97
CA TRP A 115 -6.22 -4.77 -23.47
C TRP A 115 -7.40 -5.17 -24.36
N LYS A 116 -8.63 -4.92 -23.91
CA LYS A 116 -9.86 -5.23 -24.64
C LYS A 116 -9.96 -4.49 -25.98
N TRP A 117 -9.56 -3.22 -26.01
CA TRP A 117 -9.54 -2.42 -27.23
C TRP A 117 -8.56 -2.99 -28.27
N LYS A 118 -7.34 -3.37 -27.85
CA LYS A 118 -6.35 -3.99 -28.74
C LYS A 118 -6.84 -5.32 -29.34
N HIS A 119 -7.49 -6.17 -28.54
CA HIS A 119 -7.96 -7.49 -29.02
C HIS A 119 -9.23 -7.41 -29.88
N LYS A 120 -10.00 -6.32 -29.76
CA LYS A 120 -11.11 -6.04 -30.69
C LYS A 120 -10.64 -5.55 -32.06
N GLN A 121 -9.41 -5.02 -32.18
CA GLN A 121 -8.85 -4.56 -33.45
C GLN A 121 -8.07 -5.65 -34.21
N SER A 122 -7.73 -6.74 -33.53
CA SER A 122 -6.99 -7.87 -34.11
C SER A 122 -7.91 -9.00 -34.62
N ASN A 123 -9.23 -8.85 -34.48
CA ASN A 123 -10.29 -9.72 -35.01
C ASN A 123 -11.14 -8.92 -36.00
#